data_AF-A0A9W4P052-F1
#
_entry.id   AF-A0A9W4P052-F1
#
_cell.length_a   1.000
_cell.length_b   1.000
_cell.length_c   1.000
_cell.angle_alpha   90.00
_cell.angle_beta   90.00
_cell.angle_gamma   90.00
#
_symmetry.space_group_name_H-M   'P 1'
#
loop_
_entity.id
_entity.type
_entity.pdbx_description
1 polymer ?
#
loop_
_entity_poly.entity_id
_entity_poly.type
_entity_poly.pdbx_seq_one_letter_code
_entity_poly.pdbx_strand_id
1 'polypeptide(L)' 'MDSVAPAGPTLSYAKTAPKGVVQLYDGVGHFEIYYGDAFEKAIVHYLEFLRDNLPVGTGEKH' A
#
# COMPACT_ATOMS: atom_id res chain seq x y z
N MET A 1 -5.35 -10.18 12.52
CA MET A 1 -5.31 -11.01 11.30
C MET A 1 -6.54 -10.68 10.47
N ASP A 2 -6.40 -10.52 9.15
CA ASP A 2 -7.52 -10.21 8.27
C ASP A 2 -8.42 -11.44 8.02
N SER A 3 -9.59 -11.45 8.65
CA SER A 3 -10.60 -12.50 8.51
C SER A 3 -11.65 -12.21 7.42
N VAL A 4 -11.70 -10.98 6.92
CA VAL A 4 -12.71 -10.52 5.94
C VAL A 4 -12.20 -10.71 4.52
N ALA A 5 -10.94 -10.33 4.29
CA ALA A 5 -10.25 -10.46 3.02
C ALA A 5 -8.84 -11.05 3.22
N PRO A 6 -8.72 -12.37 3.47
CA PRO A 6 -7.42 -13.01 3.58
C PRO A 6 -6.52 -12.73 2.37
N ALA A 7 -5.22 -12.55 2.61
CA ALA A 7 -4.28 -11.98 1.62
C ALA A 7 -4.04 -12.81 0.35
N GLY A 8 -4.47 -14.08 0.29
CA GLY A 8 -4.15 -15.02 -0.79
C GLY A 8 -4.44 -14.50 -2.21
N PRO A 9 -5.67 -14.08 -2.53
CA PRO A 9 -6.00 -13.51 -3.84
C PRO A 9 -5.18 -12.27 -4.19
N THR A 10 -5.00 -11.34 -3.24
CA THR A 10 -4.19 -10.12 -3.41
C THR A 10 -2.74 -10.48 -3.75
N LEU A 11 -2.13 -11.42 -3.03
CA LEU A 11 -0.76 -11.88 -3.28
C LEU A 11 -0.61 -12.56 -4.64
N SER A 12 -1.63 -13.27 -5.11
CA SER A 12 -1.62 -13.90 -6.44
C SER A 12 -1.56 -12.84 -7.55
N TYR A 13 -2.45 -11.85 -7.49
CA TYR A 13 -2.50 -10.77 -8.50
C TYR A 13 -1.36 -9.77 -8.37
N ALA A 14 -0.79 -9.57 -7.18
CA ALA A 14 0.38 -8.69 -7.02
C ALA A 14 1.57 -9.14 -7.89
N LYS A 15 1.73 -10.45 -8.14
CA LYS A 15 2.77 -11.00 -9.02
C LYS A 15 2.64 -10.54 -10.48
N THR A 16 1.46 -10.09 -10.89
CA THR A 16 1.20 -9.64 -12.27
C THR A 16 1.29 -8.12 -12.41
N ALA A 17 1.54 -7.38 -11.32
CA ALA A 17 1.64 -5.93 -11.33
C ALA A 17 3.10 -5.49 -11.58
N PRO A 18 3.44 -4.84 -12.71
CA PRO A 18 4.82 -4.53 -13.07
C PRO A 18 5.57 -3.62 -12.08
N LYS A 19 4.81 -2.77 -11.36
CA LYS A 19 5.31 -1.89 -10.31
C LYS A 19 4.81 -2.30 -8.92
N GLY A 20 4.14 -3.45 -8.78
CA GLY A 20 3.50 -3.84 -7.54
C GLY A 20 4.52 -4.02 -6.41
N VAL A 21 4.30 -3.35 -5.28
CA VAL A 21 5.05 -3.55 -4.04
C VAL A 21 4.10 -4.16 -3.00
N VAL A 22 4.53 -5.24 -2.36
CA VAL A 22 3.75 -5.92 -1.32
C VAL A 22 4.36 -5.61 0.05
N GLN A 23 3.53 -5.07 0.94
CA GLN A 23 3.85 -4.92 2.36
C GLN A 23 2.89 -5.80 3.17
N LEU A 24 3.44 -6.62 4.07
CA LEU A 24 2.67 -7.47 4.98
C LEU A 24 2.77 -6.92 6.40
N TYR A 25 1.62 -6.78 7.06
CA TYR A 25 1.53 -6.32 8.44
C TYR A 25 0.98 -7.45 9.31
N ASP A 26 1.87 -8.19 9.94
CA ASP A 26 1.49 -9.33 10.76
C ASP A 26 0.60 -8.90 11.93
N GLY A 27 -0.44 -9.68 12.20
CA GLY A 27 -1.37 -9.43 13.30
C GLY A 27 -2.45 -8.39 13.00
N VAL A 28 -2.28 -7.52 12.00
CA VAL A 28 -3.25 -6.46 11.66
C VAL A 28 -4.56 -7.07 11.12
N GLY A 29 -5.68 -6.63 11.66
CA GLY A 29 -7.04 -6.96 11.21
C GLY A 29 -7.49 -6.10 10.04
N HIS A 30 -8.56 -6.53 9.35
CA HIS A 30 -9.04 -5.90 8.12
C HIS A 30 -9.23 -4.38 8.22
N PHE A 31 -9.76 -3.91 9.36
CA PHE A 31 -10.09 -2.50 9.56
C PHE A 31 -8.99 -1.71 10.29
N GLU A 32 -8.06 -2.38 10.97
CA GLU A 32 -7.01 -1.72 11.74
C GLU A 32 -6.05 -0.93 10.86
N ILE A 33 -5.95 -1.26 9.57
CA ILE A 33 -5.16 -0.51 8.60
C ILE A 33 -5.69 0.92 8.35
N TYR A 34 -6.90 1.24 8.81
CA TYR A 34 -7.52 2.56 8.62
C TYR A 34 -7.36 3.51 9.82
N TYR A 35 -6.77 3.06 10.93
CA TYR A 35 -6.54 3.91 12.11
C TYR A 35 -5.30 3.50 12.91
N GLY A 36 -4.84 4.39 13.80
CA GLY A 36 -3.72 4.13 14.71
C GLY A 36 -2.40 3.78 14.02
N ASP A 37 -1.54 3.05 14.73
CA ASP A 37 -0.16 2.75 14.29
C ASP A 37 -0.08 2.02 12.95
N ALA A 38 -1.03 1.12 12.66
CA ALA A 38 -1.05 0.37 11.41
C ALA A 38 -1.32 1.30 10.22
N PHE A 39 -2.26 2.25 10.38
CA PHE A 39 -2.51 3.29 9.39
C PHE A 39 -1.30 4.19 9.16
N GLU A 40 -0.69 4.70 10.24
CA GLU A 40 0.47 5.60 10.12
C GLU A 40 1.62 4.94 9.35
N LYS A 41 1.92 3.67 9.66
CA LYS A 41 2.91 2.88 8.93
C LYS A 41 2.52 2.68 7.46
N ALA A 42 1.25 2.36 7.20
CA ALA A 42 0.79 2.11 5.83
C ALA A 42 0.86 3.35 4.94
N ILE A 43 0.49 4.53 5.47
CA ILE A 43 0.57 5.79 4.72
C ILE A 43 2.00 6.12 4.31
N VAL A 44 2.99 5.88 5.17
CA VAL A 44 4.40 6.09 4.82
C VAL A 44 4.78 5.26 3.60
N HIS A 45 4.47 3.96 3.61
CA HIS A 45 4.78 3.07 2.48
C HIS A 45 4.02 3.46 1.20
N TYR A 46 2.76 3.90 1.32
CA TYR A 46 2.00 4.38 0.16
C TYR A 46 2.62 5.63 -0.45
N LEU A 47 3.06 6.58 0.38
CA LEU A 47 3.71 7.80 -0.09
C LEU A 47 5.06 7.51 -0.74
N GLU A 48 5.85 6.60 -0.19
CA GLU A 48 7.11 6.14 -0.79
C GLU A 48 6.86 5.51 -2.18
N PHE A 49 5.91 4.58 -2.26
CA PHE A 49 5.54 3.98 -3.54
C PHE A 49 5.17 5.03 -4.59
N LEU A 50 4.35 6.01 -4.22
CA LEU A 50 3.92 7.09 -5.12
C LEU A 50 5.09 7.99 -5.54
N ARG A 51 5.97 8.38 -4.61
CA ARG A 51 7.16 9.19 -4.93
C ARG A 51 8.07 8.50 -5.94
N ASP A 52 8.23 7.18 -5.81
CA ASP A 52 9.13 6.41 -6.68
C ASP A 52 8.51 6.11 -8.05
N ASN A 53 7.18 6.04 -8.14
CA ASN A 53 6.50 5.50 -9.31
C ASN A 53 5.64 6.49 -10.08
N LEU A 54 5.30 7.64 -9.49
CA LEU A 54 4.49 8.68 -10.11
C LEU A 54 5.36 9.88 -10.45
N PRO A 55 5.54 10.23 -11.74
CA PRO A 55 6.23 11.44 -12.13
C PRO A 55 5.45 12.64 -11.60
N VAL A 56 6.06 13.44 -10.72
CA VAL A 56 5.55 14.78 -10.42
C VAL A 56 5.79 15.62 -11.66
N GLY A 57 4.71 15.96 -12.38
CA GLY A 57 4.79 16.91 -13.47
C GLY A 57 5.38 18.22 -12.93
N THR A 58 6.46 18.69 -13.56
CA THR A 58 6.99 20.03 -13.33
C THR A 58 5.94 21.01 -13.85
N GLY A 59 4.99 21.39 -13.00
CA GLY A 59 4.06 22.47 -13.31
C GLY A 59 4.88 23.73 -13.49
N GLU A 60 5.24 24.06 -14.73
CA GLU A 60 5.69 25.39 -15.09
C GLU A 60 4.53 26.33 -14.75
N LYS A 61 4.78 27.21 -13.78
CA LYS A 61 3.89 28.32 -13.48
C LYS A 61 4.11 29.32 -14.61
N HIS A 62 3.26 29.28 -15.63
CA HIS A 62 3.14 30.38 -16.59
C HIS A 62 2.38 31.54 -15.95
#